data_AF-A0A3N5FQD5-F1
#
_entry.id   AF-A0A3N5FQD5-F1
#
_cell.length_a   1.000
_cell.length_b   1.000
_cell.length_c   1.000
_cell.angle_alpha   90.00
_cell.angle_beta   90.00
_cell.angle_gamma   90.00
#
_symmetry.space_group_name_H-M   'P 1'
#
loop_
_entity.id
_entity.type
_entity.pdbx_description
1 polymer ?
#
loop_
_entity_poly.entity_id
_entity_poly.type
_entity_poly.pdbx_seq_one_letter_code
_entity_poly.pdbx_strand_id
1 'polypeptide(L)'
;MKPVKIAKDIYDVGVTDWNIRDFHGYSTDLGTSYNAFLILDKKTVLIDTVKAEFADQLIDNISKIIDPKKIDYVISNHTEMDHSGSLPRLMHKVGEEKPLFCSKMGQKNLS
;
A
#
# COMPACT_ATOMS: atom_id res chain seq x y z
N MET A 1 -0.42 -7.29 -11.42
CA MET A 1 -0.46 -8.55 -10.64
C MET A 1 -1.92 -8.90 -10.32
N LYS A 2 -2.25 -10.18 -10.06
CA LYS A 2 -3.55 -10.56 -9.47
C LYS A 2 -3.39 -10.60 -7.96
N PRO A 3 -4.26 -9.96 -7.17
CA PRO A 3 -4.17 -10.03 -5.71
C PRO A 3 -4.17 -11.46 -5.20
N VAL A 4 -3.40 -11.73 -4.16
CA VAL A 4 -3.23 -13.07 -3.60
C VAL A 4 -3.96 -13.15 -2.26
N LYS A 5 -4.89 -14.09 -2.13
CA LYS A 5 -5.52 -14.37 -0.83
C LYS A 5 -4.53 -15.15 0.03
N ILE A 6 -4.01 -14.53 1.08
CA ILE A 6 -3.00 -15.14 1.96
C ILE A 6 -3.62 -15.84 3.17
N ALA A 7 -4.80 -15.37 3.60
CA ALA A 7 -5.60 -16.01 4.64
C ALA A 7 -7.09 -15.71 4.40
N LYS A 8 -7.96 -16.23 5.26
CA LYS A 8 -9.38 -15.85 5.22
C LYS A 8 -9.49 -14.34 5.39
N ASP A 9 -10.10 -13.69 4.39
CA ASP A 9 -10.37 -12.26 4.36
C ASP A 9 -9.14 -11.33 4.45
N ILE A 10 -7.96 -11.86 4.17
CA ILE A 10 -6.70 -11.11 4.09
C ILE A 10 -6.05 -11.34 2.72
N TYR A 11 -5.71 -10.24 2.05
CA TYR A 11 -5.19 -10.24 0.69
C TYR A 11 -3.91 -9.42 0.59
N ASP A 12 -2.92 -9.95 -0.12
CA ASP A 12 -1.81 -9.16 -0.65
C ASP A 12 -2.28 -8.45 -1.93
N VAL A 13 -2.23 -7.12 -1.90
CA VAL A 13 -2.62 -6.21 -2.98
C VAL A 13 -1.43 -5.38 -3.50
N GLY A 14 -0.21 -5.68 -3.03
CA GLY A 14 1.02 -5.00 -3.38
C GLY A 14 1.45 -5.17 -4.84
N VAL A 15 2.70 -4.83 -5.11
CA VAL A 15 3.27 -4.82 -6.46
C VAL A 15 4.66 -5.44 -6.48
N THR A 16 4.94 -6.25 -7.50
CA THR A 16 6.28 -6.71 -7.81
C THR A 16 6.92 -5.80 -8.84
N ASP A 17 8.07 -5.24 -8.50
CA ASP A 17 8.94 -4.51 -9.41
C ASP A 17 10.05 -5.44 -9.88
N TRP A 18 9.85 -6.04 -11.05
CA TRP A 18 10.82 -6.93 -11.68
C TRP A 18 11.98 -6.19 -12.34
N ASN A 19 11.88 -4.87 -12.50
CA ASN A 19 12.80 -4.09 -13.31
C ASN A 19 13.82 -3.34 -12.47
N ILE A 20 13.55 -3.11 -11.19
CA ILE A 20 14.50 -2.48 -10.28
C ILE A 20 15.78 -3.32 -10.17
N ARG A 21 16.92 -2.64 -10.23
CA ARG A 21 18.25 -3.25 -10.08
C ARG A 21 19.08 -2.56 -9.02
N ASP A 22 18.93 -1.24 -8.89
CA ASP A 22 19.46 -0.48 -7.76
C ASP A 22 18.29 -0.06 -6.86
N PHE A 23 18.27 -0.59 -5.64
CA PHE A 23 17.29 -0.28 -4.63
C PHE A 23 18.00 0.33 -3.42
N HIS A 24 18.14 1.67 -3.42
CA HIS A 24 18.77 2.42 -2.34
C HIS A 24 20.23 1.98 -2.09
N GLY A 25 20.97 1.68 -3.16
CA GLY A 25 22.34 1.18 -3.10
C GLY A 25 22.46 -0.35 -3.01
N TYR A 26 21.34 -1.07 -2.89
CA TYR A 26 21.33 -2.53 -2.96
C TYR A 26 21.12 -3.03 -4.39
N SER A 27 21.96 -3.97 -4.83
CA SER A 27 21.74 -4.69 -6.08
C SER A 27 20.60 -5.71 -5.93
N THR A 28 19.60 -5.62 -6.80
CA THR A 28 18.37 -6.44 -6.79
C THR A 28 18.18 -7.15 -8.12
N ASP A 29 19.02 -8.15 -8.42
CA ASP A 29 19.01 -8.84 -9.72
C ASP A 29 17.68 -9.55 -10.05
N LEU A 30 16.93 -9.93 -9.01
CA LEU A 30 15.63 -10.59 -9.11
C LEU A 30 14.45 -9.61 -8.93
N GLY A 31 14.74 -8.30 -8.88
CA GLY A 31 13.76 -7.27 -8.54
C GLY A 31 13.41 -7.24 -7.05
N THR A 32 12.29 -6.60 -6.72
CA THR A 32 11.75 -6.52 -5.36
C THR A 32 10.21 -6.48 -5.38
N SER A 33 9.60 -6.46 -4.19
CA SER A 33 8.16 -6.27 -4.03
C SER A 33 7.86 -5.20 -2.99
N TYR A 34 6.87 -4.37 -3.28
CA TYR A 34 6.26 -3.43 -2.34
C TYR A 34 4.94 -4.05 -1.88
N ASN A 35 4.95 -4.66 -0.69
CA ASN A 35 3.82 -5.44 -0.20
C ASN A 35 2.85 -4.53 0.57
N ALA A 36 1.56 -4.68 0.27
CA ALA A 36 0.48 -3.98 0.96
C ALA A 36 -0.67 -4.97 1.20
N PHE A 37 -1.31 -4.89 2.35
CA PHE A 37 -2.28 -5.91 2.78
C PHE A 37 -3.66 -5.31 3.01
N LEU A 38 -4.66 -5.88 2.34
CA LEU A 38 -6.07 -5.54 2.51
C LEU A 38 -6.74 -6.56 3.42
N ILE A 39 -7.29 -6.09 4.54
CA ILE A 39 -8.01 -6.90 5.52
C ILE A 39 -9.49 -6.53 5.47
N LEU A 40 -10.35 -7.52 5.24
CA LEU A 40 -11.80 -7.37 5.24
C LEU A 40 -12.37 -7.92 6.54
N ASP A 41 -12.89 -7.05 7.40
CA ASP A 41 -13.60 -7.43 8.63
C ASP A 41 -14.75 -6.42 8.86
N LYS A 42 -15.27 -6.33 10.09
CA LYS A 42 -16.18 -5.25 10.55
C LYS A 42 -15.67 -3.87 10.16
N LYS A 43 -14.35 -3.73 10.07
CA LYS A 43 -13.65 -2.59 9.48
C LYS A 43 -12.71 -3.08 8.38
N THR A 44 -12.74 -2.40 7.25
CA THR A 44 -11.85 -2.66 6.12
C THR A 44 -10.59 -1.83 6.28
N VAL A 45 -9.44 -2.49 6.28
CA VAL A 45 -8.14 -1.86 6.58
C VAL A 45 -7.16 -2.14 5.46
N LEU A 46 -6.42 -1.11 5.07
CA LEU A 46 -5.23 -1.27 4.25
C LEU A 46 -3.98 -1.03 5.09
N ILE A 47 -3.02 -1.96 5.03
CA ILE A 47 -1.70 -1.85 5.66
C ILE A 47 -0.67 -1.55 4.59
N ASP A 48 0.05 -0.44 4.80
CA ASP A 48 1.07 0.15 3.95
C ASP A 48 0.60 0.46 2.53
N THR A 49 1.48 1.12 1.78
CA THR A 49 1.27 1.43 0.37
C THR A 49 2.51 1.01 -0.41
N VAL A 50 2.61 1.41 -1.68
CA VAL A 50 3.73 1.10 -2.56
C VAL A 50 4.47 2.38 -2.98
N LYS A 51 5.57 2.25 -3.72
CA LYS A 51 6.20 3.38 -4.42
C LYS A 51 5.20 4.17 -5.26
N ALA A 52 5.48 5.47 -5.43
CA ALA A 52 4.59 6.41 -6.10
C ALA A 52 4.19 5.97 -7.52
N GLU A 53 5.14 5.44 -8.30
CA GLU A 53 4.94 4.97 -9.67
C GLU A 53 3.99 3.77 -9.78
N PHE A 54 3.76 3.03 -8.67
CA PHE A 54 2.89 1.87 -8.63
C PHE A 54 1.52 2.16 -7.99
N ALA A 55 1.21 3.43 -7.68
CA ALA A 55 -0.04 3.82 -7.03
C ALA A 55 -1.30 3.32 -7.75
N ASP A 56 -1.35 3.48 -9.08
CA ASP A 56 -2.51 3.04 -9.88
C ASP A 56 -2.65 1.53 -9.87
N GLN A 57 -1.53 0.80 -9.89
CA GLN A 57 -1.55 -0.66 -9.83
C GLN A 57 -2.02 -1.18 -8.47
N LEU A 58 -1.62 -0.53 -7.37
CA LEU A 58 -2.14 -0.83 -6.04
C LEU A 58 -3.66 -0.59 -5.99
N ILE A 59 -4.12 0.56 -6.47
CA ILE A 59 -5.56 0.91 -6.52
C ILE A 59 -6.34 -0.11 -7.36
N ASP A 60 -5.81 -0.53 -8.52
CA ASP A 60 -6.41 -1.56 -9.36
C ASP A 60 -6.45 -2.92 -8.67
N ASN A 61 -5.42 -3.27 -7.90
CA ASN A 61 -5.40 -4.50 -7.12
C ASN A 61 -6.46 -4.50 -6.03
N ILE A 62 -6.60 -3.41 -5.29
CA ILE A 62 -7.67 -3.23 -4.29
C ILE A 62 -9.05 -3.31 -4.97
N SER A 63 -9.22 -2.63 -6.10
CA SER A 63 -10.49 -2.54 -6.84
C SER A 63 -11.01 -3.88 -7.35
N LYS A 64 -10.13 -4.87 -7.55
CA LYS A 64 -10.51 -6.25 -7.89
C LYS A 64 -11.17 -7.01 -6.73
N ILE A 65 -11.02 -6.52 -5.50
CA ILE A 65 -11.53 -7.16 -4.28
C ILE A 65 -12.73 -6.37 -3.74
N ILE A 66 -12.59 -5.05 -3.62
CA ILE A 66 -13.60 -4.13 -3.09
C ILE A 66 -13.53 -2.76 -3.77
N ASP A 67 -14.57 -1.94 -3.63
CA ASP A 67 -14.46 -0.50 -3.92
C ASP A 67 -13.50 0.15 -2.91
N PRO A 68 -12.41 0.83 -3.33
CA PRO A 68 -11.47 1.49 -2.42
C PRO A 68 -12.14 2.47 -1.44
N LYS A 69 -13.28 3.07 -1.78
CA LYS A 69 -14.03 3.96 -0.87
C LYS A 69 -14.62 3.26 0.36
N LYS A 70 -14.68 1.91 0.33
CA LYS A 70 -15.11 1.08 1.46
C LYS A 70 -14.00 0.85 2.49
N ILE A 71 -12.76 1.26 2.21
CA ILE A 71 -11.70 1.26 3.22
C ILE A 71 -12.10 2.22 4.34
N ASP A 72 -12.05 1.73 5.58
CA ASP A 72 -12.37 2.50 6.76
C ASP A 72 -11.17 3.33 7.21
N TYR A 73 -9.96 2.75 7.14
CA TYR A 73 -8.71 3.44 7.47
C TYR A 73 -7.49 2.77 6.85
N VAL A 74 -6.41 3.54 6.76
CA VAL A 74 -5.09 3.11 6.27
C VAL A 74 -4.09 3.13 7.43
N ILE A 75 -3.20 2.14 7.47
CA ILE A 75 -2.06 2.10 8.40
C ILE A 75 -0.78 2.31 7.59
N SER A 76 0.04 3.29 7.96
CA SER A 76 1.40 3.47 7.44
C SER A 76 2.40 3.10 8.54
N ASN A 77 3.06 1.96 8.39
CA ASN A 77 4.04 1.45 9.34
C ASN A 77 5.38 2.18 9.22
N HIS A 78 5.79 2.49 7.99
CA HIS A 78 7.06 3.13 7.66
C HIS A 78 6.85 4.32 6.74
N THR A 79 7.79 5.27 6.74
CA THR A 79 7.66 6.53 6.00
C THR A 79 8.55 6.64 4.77
N GLU A 80 9.45 5.69 4.57
CA GLU A 80 10.27 5.64 3.36
C GLU A 80 9.40 5.47 2.12
N MET A 81 9.80 6.12 1.03
CA MET A 81 8.93 6.35 -0.13
C MET A 81 8.61 5.08 -0.92
N ASP A 82 9.28 3.97 -0.61
CA ASP A 82 8.94 2.64 -1.11
C ASP A 82 7.67 2.04 -0.50
N HIS A 83 7.28 2.52 0.68
CA HIS A 83 6.05 2.14 1.38
C HIS A 83 5.04 3.28 1.50
N SER A 84 5.48 4.54 1.40
CA SER A 84 4.65 5.73 1.60
C SER A 84 4.42 6.53 0.32
N GLY A 85 5.17 6.27 -0.76
CA GLY A 85 5.19 7.13 -1.95
C GLY A 85 3.84 7.25 -2.66
N SER A 86 3.00 6.21 -2.61
CA SER A 86 1.66 6.23 -3.20
C SER A 86 0.56 6.71 -2.26
N LEU A 87 0.88 7.00 -0.99
CA LEU A 87 -0.10 7.36 0.04
C LEU A 87 -0.99 8.55 -0.35
N PRO A 88 -0.48 9.68 -0.89
CA PRO A 88 -1.36 10.80 -1.29
C PRO A 88 -2.38 10.39 -2.36
N ARG A 89 -1.93 9.70 -3.42
CA ARG A 89 -2.79 9.26 -4.53
C ARG A 89 -3.82 8.24 -4.08
N LEU A 90 -3.44 7.34 -3.19
CA LEU A 90 -4.33 6.37 -2.59
C LEU A 90 -5.40 7.03 -1.71
N MET A 91 -5.01 8.00 -0.87
CA MET A 91 -5.96 8.71 -0.01
C MET A 91 -6.96 9.55 -0.82
N HIS A 92 -6.55 10.16 -1.94
CA HIS A 92 -7.51 10.79 -2.88
C HIS A 92 -8.57 9.82 -3.40
N LYS A 93 -8.21 8.53 -3.56
CA LYS A 93 -9.13 7.50 -4.06
C LYS A 93 -10.01 6.92 -2.94
N VAL A 94 -9.45 6.72 -1.76
CA VAL A 94 -10.10 6.14 -0.58
C VAL A 94 -11.05 7.15 0.11
N GLY A 95 -10.64 8.42 0.16
CA GLY A 95 -11.28 9.52 0.89
C GLY A 95 -10.27 10.18 1.83
N GLU A 96 -9.97 11.46 1.62
CA GLU A 96 -9.00 12.21 2.43
C GLU A 96 -9.46 12.41 3.89
N GLU A 97 -10.77 12.29 4.14
CA GLU A 97 -11.36 12.33 5.46
C GLU A 97 -11.15 11.03 6.27
N LYS A 98 -10.71 9.96 5.62
CA LYS A 98 -10.51 8.66 6.27
C LYS A 98 -9.27 8.69 7.16
N PRO A 99 -9.30 8.05 8.34
CA PRO A 99 -8.14 8.01 9.22
C PRO A 99 -6.93 7.34 8.56
N LEU A 100 -5.77 7.98 8.74
CA LEU A 100 -4.46 7.43 8.49
C LEU A 100 -3.74 7.24 9.83
N PHE A 101 -3.45 6.00 10.20
CA PHE A 101 -2.73 5.68 11.43
C PHE A 101 -1.24 5.47 11.16
N CYS A 102 -0.41 6.08 11.98
CA CYS A 102 1.04 5.89 11.99
C CYS A 102 1.58 6.18 13.40
N SER A 103 2.87 5.91 13.64
CA SER A 103 3.52 6.29 14.89
C SER A 103 3.64 7.82 15.01
N LYS A 104 3.90 8.34 16.22
CA LYS A 104 4.16 9.78 16.43
C LYS A 104 5.31 10.31 15.57
N MET A 105 6.33 9.48 15.32
CA MET A 105 7.43 9.86 14.42
C MET A 105 7.01 9.76 12.95
N GLY A 106 6.23 8.73 12.61
CA GLY A 106 5.67 8.58 11.27
C GLY A 106 4.87 9.82 10.86
N GLN A 107 4.04 10.34 11.76
CA GLN A 107 3.28 11.57 11.50
C GLN A 107 4.19 12.74 11.11
N LYS A 108 5.29 12.96 11.85
CA LYS A 108 6.23 14.05 11.57
C LYS A 108 6.90 13.93 10.19
N ASN A 109 7.09 12.70 9.71
CA ASN A 109 7.75 12.44 8.44
C ASN A 109 6.77 12.36 7.25
N LEU A 110 5.48 12.15 7.51
CA LEU A 110 4.42 12.09 6.50
C LEU A 110 3.69 13.42 6.31
N SER A 111 3.86 14.37 7.23
CA SER A 111 3.21 15.70 7.22
C SER A 111 4.11 16.80 6.68
#